data_AF-A0A7W2RYG6-F1
#
_entry.id   AF-A0A7W2RYG6-F1
#
_cell.length_a   1.000
_cell.length_b   1.000
_cell.length_c   1.000
_cell.angle_alpha   90.00
_cell.angle_beta   90.00
_cell.angle_gamma   90.00
#
_symmetry.space_group_name_H-M   'P 1'
#
loop_
_entity.id
_entity.type
_entity.pdbx_description
1 polymer ?
#
loop_
_entity_poly.entity_id
_entity_poly.type
_entity_poly.pdbx_seq_one_letter_code
_entity_poly.pdbx_strand_id
1 'polypeptide(L)'
;MKFRILRNLPSNLVKERVPTKYKDLAVTCESQLLDTCSLIIFPHDKRNVVKSGLVEKSLKSLGESSDPQLVVVGSCFSVEATNLLNRKKAVFISLFEDHRKDSYQNKLHLEHVRY
;
A
#
# COMPACT_ATOMS: atom_id res chain seq x y z
N MET A 1 14.17 12.63 -6.02
CA MET A 1 13.19 11.97 -5.12
C MET A 1 13.48 10.47 -5.13
N LYS A 2 13.79 9.86 -3.97
CA LYS A 2 14.15 8.44 -3.86
C LYS A 2 13.03 7.71 -3.12
N PHE A 3 12.36 6.78 -3.78
CA PHE A 3 11.45 5.82 -3.14
C PHE A 3 12.27 4.63 -2.63
N ARG A 4 11.82 3.97 -1.56
CA ARG A 4 12.41 2.72 -1.09
C ARG A 4 11.43 1.58 -1.31
N ILE A 5 11.92 0.49 -1.88
CA ILE A 5 11.14 -0.73 -2.09
C ILE A 5 11.78 -1.82 -1.24
N LEU A 6 10.97 -2.48 -0.44
CA LEU A 6 11.32 -3.66 0.34
C LEU A 6 10.42 -4.80 -0.16
N ARG A 7 11.03 -5.88 -0.63
CA ARG A 7 10.31 -7.05 -1.16
C ARG A 7 10.36 -8.18 -0.14
N ASN A 8 9.39 -9.09 -0.21
CA ASN A 8 9.33 -10.26 0.67
C ASN A 8 9.50 -9.88 2.15
N LEU A 9 8.84 -8.80 2.57
CA LEU A 9 8.88 -8.32 3.95
C LEU A 9 7.75 -9.01 4.72
N PRO A 10 8.06 -9.71 5.82
CA PRO A 10 7.01 -10.30 6.62
C PRO A 10 6.21 -9.20 7.34
N SER A 11 4.90 -9.39 7.46
CA SER A 11 3.94 -8.39 7.96
C SER A 11 4.34 -7.82 9.33
N ASN A 12 4.85 -8.67 10.21
CA ASN A 12 5.35 -8.31 11.55
C ASN A 12 6.52 -7.30 11.54
N LEU A 13 7.32 -7.25 10.46
CA LEU A 13 8.43 -6.31 10.31
C LEU A 13 8.01 -4.98 9.66
N VAL A 14 6.78 -4.87 9.15
CA VAL A 14 6.29 -3.63 8.51
C VAL A 14 6.36 -2.47 9.50
N LYS A 15 5.88 -2.66 10.74
CA LYS A 15 5.94 -1.64 11.80
C LYS A 15 7.36 -1.19 12.17
N GLU A 16 8.37 -2.04 11.97
CA GLU A 16 9.76 -1.70 12.26
C GLU A 16 10.43 -0.95 11.10
N ARG A 17 9.95 -1.19 9.87
CA ARG A 17 10.50 -0.57 8.65
C ARG A 17 9.87 0.76 8.30
N VAL A 18 8.63 1.02 8.76
CA VAL A 18 7.98 2.31 8.56
C VAL A 18 8.57 3.38 9.50
N PRO A 19 8.56 4.67 9.09
CA PRO A 19 8.95 5.75 9.97
C PRO A 19 8.06 5.80 11.22
N THR A 20 8.57 6.28 12.35
CA THR A 20 7.87 6.30 13.65
C THR A 20 6.47 6.91 13.58
N LYS A 21 6.27 7.92 12.71
CA LYS A 21 4.97 8.58 12.52
C LYS A 21 3.89 7.65 11.95
N TYR A 22 4.27 6.60 11.24
CA TYR A 22 3.36 5.66 10.58
C TYR A 22 3.25 4.33 11.33
N LYS A 23 3.95 4.16 12.47
CA LYS A 23 3.95 2.92 13.24
C LYS A 23 2.57 2.50 13.68
N ASP A 24 1.78 3.44 14.20
CA ASP A 24 0.44 3.19 14.71
C ASP A 24 -0.52 2.69 13.59
N LEU A 25 -0.46 3.35 12.43
CA LEU A 25 -1.20 2.96 11.23
C LEU A 25 -0.73 1.59 10.69
N ALA A 26 0.58 1.33 10.71
CA ALA A 26 1.14 0.06 10.29
C ALA A 26 0.71 -1.10 11.21
N VAL A 27 0.67 -0.88 12.53
CA VAL A 27 0.15 -1.86 13.52
C VAL A 27 -1.33 -2.14 13.26
N THR A 28 -2.12 -1.11 12.99
CA THR A 28 -3.55 -1.26 12.66
C THR A 28 -3.76 -2.01 11.33
N CYS A 29 -2.91 -1.77 10.34
CA CYS A 29 -2.92 -2.51 9.08
C CYS A 29 -2.35 -3.92 9.20
N GLU A 30 -1.53 -4.24 10.20
CA GLU A 30 -0.84 -5.53 10.36
C GLU A 30 -1.83 -6.71 10.30
N SER A 31 -3.03 -6.57 10.88
CA SER A 31 -4.09 -7.59 10.84
C SER A 31 -4.72 -7.80 9.45
N GLN A 32 -4.54 -6.86 8.52
CA GLN A 32 -4.98 -6.95 7.12
C GLN A 32 -3.81 -7.34 6.19
N LEU A 33 -2.60 -7.52 6.72
CA LEU A 33 -1.43 -7.92 5.96
C LEU A 33 -1.31 -9.44 5.87
N LEU A 34 -0.95 -9.94 4.69
CA LEU A 34 -0.57 -11.33 4.49
C LEU A 34 0.82 -11.61 5.08
N ASP A 35 1.14 -12.90 5.23
CA ASP A 35 2.41 -13.40 5.79
C ASP A 35 3.64 -12.73 5.19
N THR A 36 3.63 -12.54 3.86
CA THR A 36 4.65 -11.80 3.11
C THR A 36 4.02 -10.68 2.27
N CYS A 37 4.63 -9.51 2.34
CA CYS A 37 4.18 -8.32 1.64
C CYS A 37 5.37 -7.56 1.02
N SER A 38 5.11 -6.86 -0.07
CA SER A 38 6.03 -5.88 -0.62
C SER A 38 5.69 -4.49 -0.07
N LEU A 39 6.66 -3.79 0.50
CA LEU A 39 6.50 -2.47 1.11
C LEU A 39 7.21 -1.40 0.28
N ILE A 40 6.46 -0.38 -0.16
CA ILE A 40 7.00 0.78 -0.88
C ILE A 40 6.83 2.02 0.00
N ILE A 41 7.95 2.66 0.32
CA ILE A 41 7.99 3.89 1.10
C ILE A 41 8.29 5.05 0.14
N PHE A 42 7.28 5.91 -0.04
CA PHE A 42 7.39 7.14 -0.79
C PHE A 42 7.91 8.30 0.09
N PRO A 43 8.47 9.35 -0.52
CA PRO A 43 8.88 10.54 0.21
C PRO A 43 7.68 11.18 0.94
N HIS A 44 7.83 11.39 2.25
CA HIS A 44 6.78 11.84 3.16
C HIS A 44 6.86 13.35 3.46
N ASP A 45 7.22 14.16 2.47
CA ASP A 45 7.38 15.60 2.66
C ASP A 45 6.02 16.33 2.66
N LYS A 46 5.86 17.35 3.51
CA LYS A 46 4.58 18.05 3.76
C LYS A 46 3.96 18.69 2.52
N ARG A 47 4.73 18.95 1.47
CA ARG A 47 4.24 19.56 0.22
C ARG A 47 4.27 18.60 -0.98
N ASN A 48 4.62 17.34 -0.76
CA ASN A 48 4.94 16.45 -1.85
C ASN A 48 3.81 15.45 -2.08
N VAL A 49 3.21 15.58 -3.26
CA VAL A 49 2.13 14.70 -3.73
C VAL A 49 2.77 13.57 -4.54
N VAL A 50 2.47 12.32 -4.14
CA VAL A 50 2.89 11.16 -4.91
C VAL A 50 2.06 11.08 -6.19
N LYS A 51 2.69 11.47 -7.30
CA LYS A 51 2.09 11.41 -8.64
C LYS A 51 2.08 10.00 -9.21
N SER A 52 1.16 9.73 -10.13
CA SER A 52 1.01 8.46 -10.85
C SER A 52 2.33 7.98 -11.46
N GLY A 53 3.08 8.85 -12.14
CA GLY A 53 4.35 8.47 -12.76
C GLY A 53 5.42 7.96 -11.76
N LEU A 54 5.40 8.41 -10.50
CA LEU A 54 6.31 7.89 -9.46
C LEU A 54 5.86 6.50 -9.00
N VAL A 55 4.54 6.30 -8.86
CA VAL A 55 3.92 5.02 -8.54
C VAL A 55 4.20 4.00 -9.63
N GLU A 56 3.98 4.35 -10.90
CA GLU A 56 4.27 3.47 -12.04
C GLU A 56 5.74 3.07 -12.09
N LYS A 57 6.66 4.01 -11.86
CA LYS A 57 8.09 3.70 -11.77
C LYS A 57 8.39 2.74 -10.61
N SER A 58 7.76 2.95 -9.45
CA SER A 58 7.95 2.06 -8.30
C SER A 58 7.35 0.68 -8.53
N LEU A 59 6.20 0.57 -9.21
CA LEU A 59 5.56 -0.69 -9.58
C LEU A 59 6.38 -1.44 -10.64
N LYS A 60 6.86 -0.74 -11.67
CA LYS A 60 7.80 -1.33 -12.65
C LYS A 60 9.10 -1.78 -11.99
N SER A 61 9.61 -0.99 -11.05
CA SER A 61 10.82 -1.32 -10.30
C SER A 61 10.59 -2.43 -9.28
N LEU A 62 9.35 -2.64 -8.81
CA LEU A 62 8.97 -3.79 -8.01
C LEU A 62 8.99 -5.06 -8.87
N GLY A 63 8.62 -4.92 -10.15
CA GLY A 63 8.50 -6.02 -11.11
C GLY A 63 7.19 -6.79 -10.95
N GLU A 64 7.01 -7.88 -11.70
CA GLU A 64 6.03 -8.92 -11.36
C GLU A 64 6.53 -9.69 -10.13
N SER A 65 6.60 -9.02 -9.00
CA SER A 65 6.81 -9.70 -7.73
C SER A 65 5.58 -10.55 -7.47
N SER A 66 5.77 -11.86 -7.38
CA SER A 66 4.80 -12.85 -6.89
C SER A 66 4.51 -12.67 -5.39
N ASP A 67 4.57 -11.45 -4.89
CA ASP A 67 4.15 -11.11 -3.54
C ASP A 67 2.63 -10.96 -3.56
N PRO A 68 1.92 -11.62 -2.64
CA PRO A 68 0.47 -11.65 -2.66
C PRO A 68 -0.14 -10.30 -2.25
N GLN A 69 0.64 -9.39 -1.65
CA GLN A 69 0.16 -8.10 -1.18
C GLN A 69 1.19 -6.98 -1.26
N LEU A 70 0.71 -5.79 -1.66
CA LEU A 70 1.49 -4.56 -1.80
C LEU A 70 1.06 -3.55 -0.74
N VAL A 71 2.01 -2.98 -0.02
CA VAL A 71 1.80 -1.94 0.99
C VAL A 71 2.54 -0.68 0.56
N VAL A 72 1.85 0.45 0.58
CA VAL A 72 2.41 1.75 0.19
C VAL A 72 2.32 2.76 1.32
N VAL A 73 3.43 3.45 1.59
CA VAL A 73 3.53 4.46 2.66
C VAL A 73 3.82 5.82 2.03
N GLY A 74 3.01 6.83 2.35
CA GLY A 74 3.18 8.18 1.80
C GLY A 74 2.44 9.26 2.57
N SER A 75 2.70 10.53 2.25
CA SER A 75 1.95 11.64 2.84
C SER A 75 0.59 11.80 2.18
N CYS A 76 0.58 12.03 0.86
CA CYS A 76 -0.61 12.27 0.06
C CYS A 76 -0.40 11.69 -1.34
N PHE A 77 -1.43 11.04 -1.89
CA PHE A 77 -1.42 10.42 -3.21
C PHE A 77 -2.37 11.17 -4.13
N SER A 78 -1.97 11.39 -5.39
CA SER A 78 -2.90 11.86 -6.41
C SER A 78 -3.98 10.80 -6.67
N VAL A 79 -5.17 11.25 -7.10
CA VAL A 79 -6.28 10.35 -7.47
C VAL A 79 -5.85 9.28 -8.49
N GLU A 80 -5.06 9.66 -9.50
CA GLU A 80 -4.54 8.72 -10.49
C GLU A 80 -3.62 7.66 -9.87
N ALA A 81 -2.76 8.06 -8.93
CA ALA A 81 -1.87 7.16 -8.21
C ALA A 81 -2.67 6.18 -7.34
N THR A 82 -3.67 6.68 -6.62
CA THR A 82 -4.58 5.87 -5.81
C THR A 82 -5.33 4.86 -6.68
N ASN A 83 -5.83 5.26 -7.84
CA ASN A 83 -6.56 4.37 -8.75
C ASN A 83 -5.66 3.23 -9.27
N LEU A 84 -4.42 3.53 -9.66
CA LEU A 84 -3.45 2.52 -10.08
C LEU A 84 -3.14 1.49 -8.99
N LEU A 85 -3.00 1.95 -7.75
CA LEU A 85 -2.69 1.11 -6.59
C LEU A 85 -3.90 0.28 -6.13
N ASN A 86 -5.11 0.85 -6.22
CA ASN A 86 -6.35 0.17 -5.87
C ASN A 86 -6.63 -1.00 -6.83
N ARG A 87 -6.35 -0.84 -8.13
CA ARG A 87 -6.40 -1.95 -9.12
C ARG A 87 -5.52 -3.15 -8.75
N LYS A 88 -4.45 -2.93 -7.99
CA LYS A 88 -3.53 -3.96 -7.51
C LYS A 88 -3.84 -4.43 -6.07
N LYS A 89 -4.97 -3.99 -5.50
CA LYS A 89 -5.37 -4.23 -4.10
C LYS A 89 -4.28 -3.82 -3.10
N ALA A 90 -3.60 -2.71 -3.36
CA ALA A 90 -2.56 -2.22 -2.46
C ALA A 90 -3.17 -1.64 -1.17
N VAL A 91 -2.49 -1.86 -0.04
CA VAL A 91 -2.82 -1.28 1.26
C VAL A 91 -2.12 0.06 1.40
N PHE A 92 -2.88 1.09 1.74
CA PHE A 92 -2.39 2.46 1.88
C PHE A 92 -2.13 2.79 3.35
N ILE A 93 -0.93 3.26 3.63
CA ILE A 93 -0.54 3.81 4.93
C ILE A 93 -0.19 5.29 4.72
N SER A 94 -1.18 6.16 4.89
CA SER A 94 -1.02 7.61 4.75
C SER A 94 -1.41 8.35 6.01
N LEU A 95 -0.62 9.36 6.39
CA LEU A 95 -0.90 10.23 7.54
C LEU A 95 -2.04 11.22 7.26
N PHE A 96 -2.16 11.65 6.00
CA PHE A 96 -3.31 12.41 5.54
C PHE A 96 -4.19 11.41 4.80
N GLU A 97 -5.10 10.77 5.54
CA GLU A 97 -6.25 10.13 4.90
C GLU A 97 -7.03 11.23 4.20
N ASP A 98 -6.83 11.38 2.88
CA ASP A 98 -7.90 11.91 2.06
C ASP A 98 -8.99 10.85 2.14
N HIS A 99 -9.97 11.10 3.00
CA HIS A 99 -11.05 10.22 3.41
C HIS A 99 -12.04 9.99 2.25
N ARG A 100 -11.55 9.77 1.02
CA ARG A 100 -12.32 9.18 -0.08
C ARG A 100 -12.34 7.67 0.12
N LYS A 101 -13.15 7.29 1.10
CA LYS A 101 -13.94 6.06 1.04
C LYS A 101 -14.73 6.08 -0.26
N ASP A 102 -14.15 5.59 -1.34
CA ASP A 102 -14.96 5.06 -2.43
C ASP A 102 -15.04 3.55 -2.20
N SER A 103 -16.14 3.20 -1.53
CA SER A 103 -16.73 1.89 -1.35
C SER A 103 -16.42 0.90 -2.48
N TYR A 104 -15.32 0.17 -2.39
CA TYR A 104 -15.12 -1.11 -3.07
C TYR A 104 -14.98 -2.25 -2.07
N GLN A 105 -15.77 -2.21 -0.99
CA GLN A 105 -16.36 -3.44 -0.48
C GLN A 105 -17.50 -3.84 -1.42
N ASN A 106 -17.19 -4.56 -2.50
CA ASN A 106 -18.13 -5.60 -2.93
C ASN A 106 -17.47 -6.71 -3.74
N LYS A 107 -17.77 -7.93 -3.30
CA LYS A 107 -17.66 -9.22 -4.00
C LYS A 107 -16.26 -9.75 -4.32
N LEU A 108 -15.64 -10.37 -3.32
CA LEU A 108 -15.06 -11.71 -3.48
C LEU A 108 -15.18 -12.45 -2.15
N HIS A 109 -16.36 -12.99 -1.85
CA HIS A 109 -16.40 -14.19 -1.01
C HIS A 109 -17.69 -14.99 -1.22
N LEU A 110 -17.50 -16.25 -1.65
CA LEU A 110 -18.36 -17.42 -1.41
C LEU A 110 -19.73 -17.49 -2.08
N GLU A 111 -19.76 -18.01 -3.31
CA GLU A 111 -20.68 -19.10 -3.63
C GLU A 111 -19.86 -20.39 -3.78
N HIS A 112 -19.59 -21.03 -2.64
CA HIS A 112 -19.25 -22.45 -2.62
C HIS A 112 -20.58 -23.20 -2.56
N VAL A 113 -20.89 -23.89 -3.66
CA VAL A 113 -21.58 -25.18 -3.76
C VAL A 113 -22.43 -25.59 -2.53
N ARG A 114 -23.75 -25.60 -2.69
CA ARG A 114 -24.61 -26.54 -1.97
C ARG A 114 -25.71 -27.08 -2.88
N TYR A 115 -25.60 -28.40 -3.08
CA TYR A 115 -26.61 -29.43 -3.37
C TYR A 115 -27.58 -29.22 -4.54
#